data_AF-A0A968BVZ1-F1
#
_entry.id   AF-A0A968BVZ1-F1
#
_cell.length_a   1.000
_cell.length_b   1.000
_cell.length_c   1.000
_cell.angle_alpha   90.00
_cell.angle_beta   90.00
_cell.angle_gamma   90.00
#
_symmetry.space_group_name_H-M   'P 1'
#
loop_
_entity.id
_entity.type
_entity.pdbx_description
1 polymer ?
#
loop_
_entity_poly.entity_id
_entity_poly.type
_entity_poly.pdbx_seq_one_letter_code
_entity_poly.pdbx_strand_id
1 'polypeptide(L)' 'ADQVALDTLELDVFLGANYLVTHRTQPVAAVDRLWATCQRDERHLKKGSTHLLYVLADELVADYM' A
#
# COMPACT_ATOMS: atom_id res chain seq x y z
N ALA A 1 28.73 17.08 11.32
CA ALA A 1 27.53 16.34 11.71
C ALA A 1 27.05 15.64 10.46
N ASP A 2 27.26 14.34 10.38
CA ASP A 2 26.87 13.54 9.23
C ASP A 2 25.35 13.35 9.30
N GLN A 3 24.60 14.03 8.44
CA GLN A 3 23.16 13.81 8.33
C GLN A 3 22.99 12.48 7.61
N VAL A 4 22.65 11.42 8.36
CA VAL A 4 22.10 10.20 7.78
C VAL A 4 20.83 10.63 7.07
N ALA A 5 20.90 10.79 5.75
CA ALA A 5 19.74 11.04 4.92
C ALA A 5 18.85 9.80 5.05
N LEU A 6 17.78 9.90 5.84
CA LEU A 6 16.74 8.89 5.85
C LEU A 6 16.07 8.94 4.47
N ASP A 7 16.39 7.98 3.62
CA ASP A 7 15.67 7.80 2.38
C ASP A 7 14.27 7.30 2.75
N THR A 8 13.27 8.16 2.52
CA THR A 8 11.89 7.91 2.91
C THR A 8 11.09 7.71 1.63
N LEU A 9 10.41 6.56 1.54
CA LEU A 9 9.52 6.28 0.42
C LEU A 9 8.19 7.00 0.65
N GLU A 10 7.82 7.86 -0.30
CA GLU A 10 6.52 8.51 -0.31
C GLU A 10 5.50 7.65 -1.09
N LEU A 11 4.32 7.47 -0.49
CA LEU A 11 3.20 6.75 -1.08
C LEU A 11 1.91 7.56 -0.86
N ASP A 12 1.34 8.03 -1.96
CA ASP A 12 0.03 8.69 -1.96
C ASP A 12 -1.08 7.66 -2.07
N VAL A 13 -2.14 7.83 -1.28
CA VAL A 13 -3.31 6.93 -1.30
C VAL A 13 -4.60 7.72 -1.36
N PHE A 14 -5.41 7.41 -2.37
CA PHE A 14 -6.72 8.02 -2.61
C PHE A 14 -7.81 6.97 -2.41
N LEU A 15 -8.66 7.18 -1.41
CA LEU A 15 -9.76 6.28 -1.06
C LEU A 15 -11.10 6.82 -1.58
N GLY A 16 -11.75 6.04 -2.43
CA GLY A 16 -13.14 6.26 -2.85
C GLY A 16 -14.10 5.24 -2.26
N ALA A 17 -15.39 5.38 -2.58
CA ALA A 17 -16.46 4.51 -2.06
C ALA A 17 -16.26 3.02 -2.41
N ASN A 18 -15.58 2.72 -3.53
CA ASN A 18 -15.34 1.36 -4.01
C ASN A 18 -13.99 1.21 -4.73
N TYR A 19 -13.11 2.19 -4.62
CA TYR A 19 -11.80 2.16 -5.27
C TYR A 19 -10.72 2.65 -4.31
N LEU A 20 -9.50 2.17 -4.55
CA LEU A 20 -8.28 2.60 -3.89
C LEU A 20 -7.27 2.87 -5.00
N VAL A 21 -6.75 4.09 -5.08
CA VAL A 21 -5.72 4.46 -6.04
C VAL A 21 -4.45 4.79 -5.26
N THR A 22 -3.32 4.26 -5.72
CA THR A 22 -2.01 4.55 -5.14
C THR A 22 -1.13 5.22 -6.18
N HIS A 23 -0.38 6.23 -5.76
CA HIS A 23 0.62 6.90 -6.58
C HIS A 23 1.96 6.90 -5.83
N ARG A 24 3.03 6.58 -6.54
CA ARG A 24 4.39 6.44 -5.98
C ARG A 24 5.43 6.74 -7.04
N THR A 25 6.48 7.44 -6.65
CA THR A 25 7.63 7.73 -7.52
C THR A 25 8.60 6.55 -7.60
N GLN A 26 8.67 5.76 -6.52
CA GLN A 26 9.51 4.57 -6.42
C GLN A 26 8.65 3.31 -6.17
N PRO A 27 9.11 2.11 -6.55
CA PRO A 27 8.39 0.87 -6.24
C PRO A 27 8.24 0.67 -4.73
N VAL A 28 7.06 0.20 -4.31
CA VAL A 28 6.77 -0.11 -2.89
C VAL A 28 6.24 -1.53 -2.83
N ALA A 29 6.99 -2.43 -2.19
CA ALA A 29 6.72 -3.86 -2.22
C ALA A 29 5.35 -4.21 -1.62
N ALA A 30 4.94 -3.58 -0.52
CA ALA A 30 3.60 -3.71 0.05
C ALA A 30 2.47 -3.49 -0.97
N VAL A 31 2.58 -2.47 -1.83
CA VAL A 31 1.58 -2.17 -2.87
C VAL A 31 1.53 -3.30 -3.90
N ASP A 32 2.69 -3.79 -4.33
CA ASP A 32 2.78 -4.85 -5.34
C ASP A 32 2.23 -6.19 -4.80
N ARG A 33 2.45 -6.50 -3.52
CA ARG A 33 1.88 -7.67 -2.84
C ARG A 33 0.36 -7.59 -2.72
N LEU A 34 -0.16 -6.43 -2.31
CA LEU A 34 -1.60 -6.19 -2.23
C LEU A 34 -2.24 -6.32 -3.61
N TRP A 35 -1.62 -5.74 -4.64
CA TRP A 35 -2.07 -5.82 -6.02
C TRP A 35 -2.10 -7.26 -6.54
N ALA A 36 -1.05 -8.05 -6.27
CA ALA A 36 -1.01 -9.47 -6.62
C ALA A 36 -2.10 -10.27 -5.89
N THR A 37 -2.37 -9.97 -4.62
CA THR A 37 -3.41 -10.64 -3.83
C THR A 37 -4.81 -10.33 -4.37
N CYS A 38 -5.07 -9.06 -4.72
CA CYS A 38 -6.32 -8.63 -5.32
C CYS A 38 -6.58 -9.30 -6.68
N GLN A 39 -5.52 -9.50 -7.50
CA GLN A 39 -5.64 -10.20 -8.78
C GLN A 39 -5.87 -11.70 -8.63
N ARG A 40 -5.32 -12.32 -7.58
CA ARG A 40 -5.46 -13.77 -7.34
C ARG A 40 -6.86 -14.16 -6.85
N ASP A 41 -7.48 -13.32 -6.01
CA ASP A 41 -8.79 -13.62 -5.45
C ASP A 41 -9.64 -12.34 -5.24
N GLU A 42 -10.68 -12.20 -6.07
CA GLU A 42 -11.65 -11.10 -6.01
C GLU A 42 -12.40 -11.01 -4.66
N ARG A 43 -12.38 -12.06 -3.83
CA ARG A 43 -12.98 -12.02 -2.49
C ARG A 43 -12.31 -10.98 -1.59
N HIS A 44 -11.03 -10.66 -1.84
CA HIS A 44 -10.34 -9.60 -1.11
C HIS A 44 -10.91 -8.21 -1.45
N LEU A 45 -11.38 -8.01 -2.69
CA LEU A 45 -12.04 -6.78 -3.13
C LEU A 45 -13.45 -6.63 -2.53
N LYS A 46 -14.12 -7.74 -2.16
CA LYS A 46 -15.48 -7.73 -1.60
C LYS A 46 -15.58 -7.19 -0.18
N LYS A 47 -14.47 -7.04 0.54
CA LYS A 47 -14.43 -6.45 1.89
C LYS A 47 -14.47 -4.91 1.88
N GLY A 48 -14.45 -4.30 0.68
CA GLY A 48 -14.54 -2.85 0.49
C GLY A 48 -13.19 -2.15 0.48
N SER A 49 -13.17 -0.94 -0.09
CA SER A 49 -11.95 -0.15 -0.29
C SER A 49 -11.25 0.24 1.02
N THR A 50 -12.02 0.51 2.08
CA THR A 50 -11.47 0.81 3.42
C THR A 50 -10.69 -0.37 3.99
N HIS A 51 -11.14 -1.60 3.76
CA HIS A 51 -10.41 -2.78 4.21
C HIS A 51 -9.10 -2.95 3.44
N LEU A 52 -9.09 -2.64 2.14
CA LEU A 52 -7.86 -2.67 1.33
C LEU A 52 -6.84 -1.65 1.84
N LEU A 53 -7.28 -0.45 2.25
CA LEU A 53 -6.41 0.55 2.86
C LEU A 53 -5.80 0.05 4.18
N TYR A 54 -6.60 -0.60 5.02
CA TYR A 54 -6.11 -1.21 6.26
C TYR A 54 -5.02 -2.24 6.00
N VAL A 55 -5.26 -3.17 5.08
CA VAL A 55 -4.28 -4.21 4.71
C VAL A 55 -3.02 -3.58 4.11
N LEU A 56 -3.16 -2.55 3.29
CA LEU A 56 -2.01 -1.82 2.74
C LEU A 56 -1.15 -1.21 3.84
N ALA A 57 -1.77 -0.56 4.82
CA ALA A 57 -1.06 0.05 5.94
C ALA A 57 -0.33 -1.00 6.80
N ASP A 58 -0.97 -2.14 7.06
CA ASP A 58 -0.38 -3.26 7.80
C ASP A 58 0.87 -3.82 7.08
N GLU A 59 0.76 -4.04 5.76
CA GLU A 59 1.87 -4.50 4.93
C GLU A 59 3.02 -3.49 4.86
N LEU A 60 2.71 -2.18 4.84
CA LEU A 60 3.74 -1.13 4.90
C LEU A 60 4.49 -1.17 6.22
N VAL A 61 3.78 -1.26 7.35
CA VAL A 61 4.42 -1.36 8.67
C VAL A 61 5.28 -2.63 8.76
N ALA A 62 4.79 -3.75 8.23
CA ALA A 62 5.54 -5.00 8.19
C ALA A 62 6.84 -4.91 7.38
N ASP A 63 6.90 -4.09 6.34
CA ASP A 63 8.13 -3.86 5.54
C ASP A 63 9.20 -3.05 6.31
N TYR A 64 8.82 -2.32 7.36
CA TYR A 64 9.73 -1.50 8.18
C TYR A 64 10.16 -2.17 9.50
N MET A 65 9.62 -3.34 9.85
CA MET A 65 9.99 -4.12 11.04
C MET A 65 11.06 -5.18 10.73
#